data_AF-A0A8H4MGQ2-F1
#
_entry.id   AF-A0A8H4MGQ2-F1
#
_cell.length_a   1.000
_cell.length_b   1.000
_cell.length_c   1.000
_cell.angle_alpha   90.00
_cell.angle_beta   90.00
_cell.angle_gamma   90.00
#
_symmetry.space_group_name_H-M   'P 1'
#
loop_
_entity.id
_entity.type
_entity.pdbx_description
1 polymer ?
#
loop_
_entity_poly.entity_id
_entity_poly.type
_entity_poly.pdbx_seq_one_letter_code
_entity_poly.pdbx_strand_id
1 'polypeptide(L)'
;MKNPRKNHSRASLRYCIRLAVFYILGALAIRVTCQSTSSGLTSGSTNANASPWVIAIRNAGISVLPSVVNAGILTSAWSAGNSYLFMSSRALYSFAVAGNAPKIFAKCNRYGLPIYAVVASSCFAPLCYLDCSTQAGVAFNWFVSLTNTSGYTSWIVCCIVYLRFRKARQAQGVTVPYTSKIQPYAGWICMFTFFVLLLCNGFTVFYPGQFTASGFLTTYLGIPLFLAFYFGHRLTIGRKYRWAYKPEEVDLVTGVEEVNADAEMWTRLEMTEQQQRGSTNPVWRVISAIWQ
;
A
#
# COMPACT_ATOMS: atom_id res chain seq x y z
N MET A 1 -12.27 -7.90 -11.60
CA MET A 1 -11.19 -8.93 -11.57
C MET A 1 -11.81 -10.26 -11.94
N LYS A 2 -11.17 -11.07 -12.79
CA LYS A 2 -11.66 -12.44 -13.08
C LYS A 2 -11.39 -13.34 -11.85
N ASN A 3 -12.41 -14.09 -11.41
CA ASN A 3 -12.37 -15.05 -10.30
C ASN A 3 -11.50 -14.65 -9.09
N PRO A 4 -11.95 -13.68 -8.27
CA PRO A 4 -11.16 -13.16 -7.16
C PRO A 4 -10.68 -14.26 -6.19
N ARG A 5 -11.53 -15.25 -5.88
CA ARG A 5 -11.21 -16.32 -4.90
C ARG A 5 -9.93 -17.09 -5.23
N LYS A 6 -9.72 -17.42 -6.51
CA LYS A 6 -8.52 -18.15 -6.96
C LYS A 6 -7.40 -17.19 -7.36
N ASN A 7 -7.75 -16.08 -8.01
CA ASN A 7 -6.74 -15.21 -8.60
C ASN A 7 -6.02 -14.36 -7.55
N HIS A 8 -6.68 -13.95 -6.47
CA HIS A 8 -6.04 -13.12 -5.44
C HIS A 8 -4.85 -13.81 -4.77
N SER A 9 -4.99 -15.09 -4.38
CA SER A 9 -3.92 -15.83 -3.71
C SER A 9 -2.73 -16.11 -4.65
N ARG A 10 -3.02 -16.47 -5.90
CA ARG A 10 -2.00 -16.68 -6.94
C ARG A 10 -1.27 -15.39 -7.29
N ALA A 11 -2.01 -14.31 -7.54
CA ALA A 11 -1.45 -13.01 -7.87
C ALA A 11 -0.57 -12.47 -6.74
N SER A 12 -1.01 -12.62 -5.48
CA SER A 12 -0.23 -12.19 -4.31
C SER A 12 1.12 -12.91 -4.22
N LEU A 13 1.14 -14.24 -4.40
CA LEU A 13 2.39 -15.01 -4.35
C LEU A 13 3.34 -14.64 -5.49
N ARG A 14 2.83 -14.52 -6.72
CA ARG A 14 3.62 -14.12 -7.89
C ARG A 14 4.21 -12.72 -7.71
N TYR A 15 3.40 -11.80 -7.21
CA TYR A 15 3.83 -10.44 -6.91
C TYR A 15 4.97 -10.44 -5.87
N CYS A 16 4.82 -11.18 -4.75
CA CYS A 16 5.86 -11.27 -3.73
C CYS A 16 7.19 -11.83 -4.26
N ILE A 17 7.13 -12.92 -5.03
CA ILE A 17 8.34 -13.53 -5.63
C ILE A 17 9.01 -12.55 -6.59
N ARG A 18 8.22 -11.93 -7.47
CA ARG A 18 8.72 -10.96 -8.44
C ARG A 18 9.37 -9.76 -7.76
N LEU A 19 8.74 -9.24 -6.70
CA LEU A 19 9.28 -8.13 -5.92
C LEU A 19 10.58 -8.53 -5.21
N ALA A 20 10.62 -9.70 -4.57
CA ALA A 20 11.84 -10.21 -3.93
C ALA A 20 12.99 -10.36 -4.93
N VAL A 21 12.74 -10.97 -6.08
CA VAL A 21 13.76 -11.17 -7.13
C VAL A 21 14.28 -9.84 -7.65
N PHE A 22 13.40 -8.91 -8.06
CA PHE A 22 13.85 -7.62 -8.59
C PHE A 22 14.54 -6.74 -7.56
N TYR A 23 14.11 -6.75 -6.30
CA TYR A 23 14.74 -5.95 -5.24
C TYR A 23 16.08 -6.54 -4.81
N ILE A 24 16.18 -7.86 -4.62
CA ILE A 24 17.43 -8.52 -4.19
C ILE A 24 18.46 -8.46 -5.32
N LEU A 25 18.09 -8.85 -6.54
CA LEU A 25 19.00 -8.80 -7.69
C LEU A 25 19.37 -7.36 -8.06
N GLY A 26 18.41 -6.43 -7.99
CA GLY A 26 18.67 -5.01 -8.21
C GLY A 26 19.64 -4.43 -7.18
N ALA A 27 19.44 -4.72 -5.89
CA ALA A 27 20.36 -4.29 -4.84
C ALA A 27 21.74 -4.93 -4.93
N LEU A 28 21.83 -6.19 -5.39
CA LEU A 28 23.10 -6.86 -5.66
C LEU A 28 23.82 -6.20 -6.85
N ALA A 29 23.11 -5.95 -7.96
CA ALA A 29 23.66 -5.30 -9.14
C ALA A 29 24.19 -3.89 -8.83
N ILE A 30 23.44 -3.09 -8.06
CA ILE A 30 23.91 -1.78 -7.59
C ILE A 30 25.20 -1.92 -6.77
N ARG A 31 25.23 -2.88 -5.83
CA ARG A 31 26.42 -3.11 -4.97
C ARG A 31 27.65 -3.53 -5.75
N VAL A 32 27.50 -4.29 -6.84
CA VAL A 32 28.62 -4.72 -7.69
C VAL A 32 29.10 -3.59 -8.62
N THR A 33 28.18 -2.73 -9.08
CA THR A 33 28.48 -1.71 -10.09
C THR A 33 28.90 -0.36 -9.53
N CYS A 34 28.52 -0.04 -8.30
CA CYS A 34 28.80 1.25 -7.68
C CYS A 34 29.56 1.08 -6.37
N GLN A 35 30.72 1.74 -6.26
CA GLN A 35 31.49 1.75 -5.02
C GLN A 35 30.77 2.60 -3.96
N SER A 36 30.67 2.08 -2.75
CA SER A 36 29.96 2.69 -1.62
C SER A 36 30.51 4.05 -1.19
N THR A 37 31.74 4.39 -1.60
CA THR A 37 32.43 5.66 -1.31
C THR A 37 32.32 6.70 -2.41
N SER A 38 31.55 6.45 -3.48
CA SER A 38 31.40 7.43 -4.57
C SER A 38 30.73 8.72 -4.09
N SER A 39 31.33 9.86 -4.43
CA SER A 39 30.98 11.20 -3.92
C SER A 39 29.54 11.65 -4.22
N GLY A 40 28.87 11.05 -5.21
CA GLY A 40 27.47 11.31 -5.54
C GLY A 40 26.46 10.63 -4.61
N LEU A 41 26.88 9.60 -3.84
CA LEU A 41 26.02 8.90 -2.86
C LEU A 41 26.13 9.52 -1.45
N THR A 42 27.28 10.12 -1.13
CA THR A 42 27.63 10.61 0.22
C THR A 42 27.38 12.10 0.42
N SER A 43 27.09 12.85 -0.65
CA SER A 43 26.88 14.31 -0.60
C SER A 43 25.55 14.75 0.01
N GLY A 44 24.66 13.83 0.39
CA GLY A 44 23.37 14.15 1.01
C GLY A 44 22.36 14.84 0.08
N SER A 45 22.67 15.00 -1.22
CA SER A 45 21.74 15.58 -2.17
C SER A 45 20.66 14.56 -2.54
N THR A 46 19.42 14.76 -2.08
CA THR A 46 18.23 13.93 -2.37
C THR A 46 17.70 14.13 -3.81
N ASN A 47 18.58 14.46 -4.76
CA ASN A 47 18.19 14.66 -6.16
C ASN A 47 18.17 13.32 -6.91
N ALA A 48 17.29 13.19 -7.91
CA ALA A 48 17.26 12.01 -8.81
C ALA A 48 18.63 11.70 -9.46
N ASN A 49 19.50 12.71 -9.57
CA ASN A 49 20.88 12.59 -10.06
C ASN A 49 21.83 11.81 -9.12
N ALA A 50 21.46 11.61 -7.85
CA ALA A 50 22.21 10.81 -6.88
C ALA A 50 21.83 9.31 -6.92
N SER A 51 20.98 8.89 -7.87
CA SER A 51 20.59 7.49 -8.02
C SER A 51 21.82 6.61 -8.32
N PRO A 52 22.04 5.51 -7.58
CA PRO A 52 23.17 4.60 -7.79
C PRO A 52 23.26 4.05 -9.22
N TRP A 53 22.11 3.84 -9.87
CA TRP A 53 22.05 3.42 -11.27
C TRP A 53 22.59 4.47 -12.23
N VAL A 54 22.25 5.74 -11.99
CA VAL A 54 22.73 6.87 -12.79
C VAL A 54 24.23 7.08 -12.59
N ILE A 55 24.72 6.92 -11.36
CA ILE A 55 26.15 7.03 -11.02
C ILE A 55 26.95 5.90 -11.68
N ALA A 56 26.48 4.65 -11.61
CA ALA A 56 27.14 3.51 -12.24
C ALA A 56 27.27 3.69 -13.76
N ILE A 57 26.22 4.19 -14.43
CA ILE A 57 26.21 4.43 -15.87
C ILE A 57 27.14 5.59 -16.27
N ARG A 58 27.20 6.65 -15.45
CA ARG A 58 28.15 7.76 -15.66
C ARG A 58 29.59 7.29 -15.50
N ASN A 59 29.88 6.46 -14.51
CA ASN A 59 31.21 5.86 -14.31
C ASN A 59 31.60 4.94 -15.48
N ALA A 60 30.61 4.30 -16.13
CA ALA A 60 30.82 3.50 -17.34
C ALA A 60 31.05 4.33 -18.62
N GLY A 61 30.98 5.67 -18.55
CA GLY A 61 31.28 6.56 -19.69
C GLY A 61 30.17 6.69 -20.75
N ILE A 62 28.95 6.20 -20.49
CA ILE A 62 27.84 6.25 -21.45
C ILE A 62 27.02 7.53 -21.22
N SER A 63 27.07 8.48 -22.16
CA SER A 63 26.48 9.82 -21.99
C SER A 63 24.96 9.89 -22.13
N VAL A 64 24.34 9.05 -22.97
CA VAL A 64 22.90 9.11 -23.28
C VAL A 64 22.05 8.32 -22.28
N LEU A 65 22.59 7.21 -21.77
CA LEU A 65 21.85 6.24 -20.96
C LEU A 65 21.34 6.80 -19.60
N PRO A 66 22.02 7.72 -18.90
CA PRO A 66 21.50 8.38 -17.70
C PRO A 66 20.17 9.12 -17.92
N SER A 67 20.02 9.81 -19.05
CA SER A 67 18.81 10.58 -19.37
C SER A 67 17.62 9.66 -19.64
N VAL A 68 17.85 8.51 -20.28
CA VAL A 68 16.82 7.49 -20.52
C VAL A 68 16.33 6.89 -19.21
N VAL A 69 17.25 6.56 -18.29
CA VAL A 69 16.90 6.03 -16.96
C VAL A 69 16.11 7.06 -16.15
N ASN A 70 16.54 8.32 -16.15
CA ASN A 70 15.80 9.40 -15.47
C ASN A 70 14.41 9.61 -16.06
N ALA A 71 14.25 9.58 -17.39
CA ALA A 71 12.94 9.65 -18.04
C ALA A 71 12.03 8.48 -17.64
N GLY A 72 12.59 7.27 -17.53
CA GLY A 72 11.88 6.08 -17.04
C GLY A 72 11.43 6.21 -15.57
N ILE A 73 12.28 6.74 -14.70
CA ILE A 73 11.94 7.01 -13.28
C ILE A 73 10.82 8.04 -13.19
N LEU A 74 10.90 9.15 -13.93
CA LEU A 74 9.87 10.19 -13.94
C LEU A 74 8.52 9.67 -14.47
N THR A 75 8.54 8.90 -15.56
CA THR A 75 7.33 8.28 -16.12
C THR A 75 6.70 7.30 -15.13
N SER A 76 7.53 6.52 -14.43
CA SER A 76 7.07 5.58 -13.39
C SER A 76 6.47 6.32 -12.20
N ALA A 77 7.10 7.40 -11.73
CA ALA A 77 6.59 8.23 -10.65
C ALA A 77 5.26 8.89 -11.01
N TRP A 78 5.12 9.39 -12.25
CA TRP A 78 3.87 9.94 -12.76
C TRP A 78 2.74 8.90 -12.79
N SER A 79 3.03 7.69 -13.27
CA SER A 79 2.07 6.58 -13.30
C SER A 79 1.62 6.17 -11.88
N ALA A 80 2.57 6.09 -10.94
CA ALA A 80 2.28 5.81 -9.55
C ALA A 80 1.40 6.90 -8.90
N GLY A 81 1.71 8.18 -9.15
CA GLY A 81 0.93 9.32 -8.64
C GLY A 81 -0.53 9.27 -9.08
N ASN A 82 -0.79 9.01 -10.35
CA ASN A 82 -2.16 8.84 -10.87
C ASN A 82 -2.90 7.68 -10.18
N SER A 83 -2.21 6.56 -9.97
CA SER A 83 -2.78 5.38 -9.29
C SER A 83 -3.13 5.66 -7.82
N TYR A 84 -2.27 6.40 -7.11
CA TYR A 84 -2.53 6.80 -5.72
C TYR A 84 -3.67 7.81 -5.59
N LEU A 85 -3.78 8.76 -6.52
CA LEU A 85 -4.91 9.71 -6.56
C LEU A 85 -6.24 8.99 -6.85
N PHE A 86 -6.22 8.03 -7.76
CA PHE A 86 -7.37 7.18 -8.06
C PHE A 86 -7.81 6.33 -6.85
N MET A 87 -6.85 5.75 -6.13
CA MET A 87 -7.12 4.91 -4.96
C MET A 87 -7.65 5.73 -3.78
N SER A 88 -7.03 6.87 -3.48
CA SER A 88 -7.43 7.75 -2.36
C SER A 88 -8.84 8.31 -2.54
N SER A 89 -9.16 8.84 -3.71
CA SER A 89 -10.49 9.38 -4.02
C SER A 89 -11.60 8.32 -3.91
N ARG A 90 -11.33 7.08 -4.35
CA ARG A 90 -12.29 5.97 -4.22
C ARG A 90 -12.41 5.42 -2.81
N ALA A 91 -11.31 5.36 -2.06
CA ALA A 91 -11.36 5.00 -0.65
C ALA A 91 -12.26 5.99 0.13
N LEU A 92 -12.07 7.29 -0.12
CA LEU A 92 -12.89 8.34 0.50
C LEU A 92 -14.37 8.26 0.07
N TYR A 93 -14.64 7.99 -1.21
CA TYR A 93 -16.00 7.72 -1.70
C TYR A 93 -16.64 6.52 -1.01
N SER A 94 -15.93 5.39 -0.89
CA SER A 94 -16.42 4.19 -0.21
C SER A 94 -16.73 4.45 1.27
N PHE A 95 -15.93 5.26 1.95
CA PHE A 95 -16.24 5.69 3.32
C PHE A 95 -17.49 6.55 3.41
N ALA A 96 -17.72 7.43 2.42
CA ALA A 96 -18.91 8.26 2.37
C ALA A 96 -20.19 7.46 2.08
N VAL A 97 -20.12 6.49 1.18
CA VAL A 97 -21.22 5.55 0.89
C VAL A 97 -21.55 4.68 2.11
N ALA A 98 -20.51 4.22 2.83
CA ALA A 98 -20.68 3.49 4.09
C ALA A 98 -21.19 4.37 5.25
N GLY A 99 -21.37 5.68 5.03
CA GLY A 99 -21.84 6.63 6.04
C GLY A 99 -20.79 7.08 7.05
N ASN A 100 -19.52 6.69 6.89
CA ASN A 100 -18.39 7.04 7.77
C ASN A 100 -17.69 8.35 7.38
N ALA A 101 -18.11 9.00 6.28
CA ALA A 101 -17.61 10.30 5.85
C ALA A 101 -18.77 11.19 5.38
N PRO A 102 -18.58 12.53 5.32
CA PRO A 102 -19.63 13.45 4.87
C PRO A 102 -20.21 13.07 3.50
N LYS A 103 -21.54 13.10 3.38
CA LYS A 103 -22.28 12.70 2.16
C LYS A 103 -21.86 13.46 0.90
N ILE A 104 -21.22 14.61 1.04
CA ILE A 104 -20.68 15.42 -0.06
C ILE A 104 -19.70 14.58 -0.91
N PHE A 105 -18.89 13.73 -0.27
CA PHE A 105 -17.92 12.88 -0.96
C PHE A 105 -18.55 11.69 -1.70
N ALA A 106 -19.82 11.35 -1.42
CA ALA A 106 -20.56 10.33 -2.13
C ALA A 106 -21.21 10.85 -3.44
N LYS A 107 -21.12 12.17 -3.73
CA LYS A 107 -21.70 12.75 -4.94
C LYS A 107 -20.81 12.49 -6.15
N CYS A 108 -21.33 11.73 -7.11
CA CYS A 108 -20.67 11.45 -8.38
C CYS A 108 -21.15 12.39 -9.51
N ASN A 109 -20.25 12.67 -10.45
CA ASN A 109 -20.58 13.33 -11.71
C ASN A 109 -21.29 12.35 -12.67
N ARG A 110 -21.84 12.85 -13.79
CA ARG A 110 -22.49 12.07 -14.87
C ARG A 110 -21.68 10.90 -15.42
N TYR A 111 -20.35 10.93 -15.25
CA TYR A 111 -19.42 9.87 -15.66
C TYR A 111 -19.04 8.90 -14.53
N GLY A 112 -19.72 8.96 -13.37
CA GLY A 112 -19.43 8.10 -12.21
C GLY A 112 -18.17 8.50 -11.43
N LEU A 113 -17.62 9.69 -11.67
CA LEU A 113 -16.42 10.18 -10.98
C LEU A 113 -16.80 10.97 -9.71
N PRO A 114 -16.31 10.59 -8.51
CA PRO A 114 -16.56 11.33 -7.26
C PRO A 114 -15.69 12.60 -7.19
N ILE A 115 -16.15 13.67 -7.83
CA ILE A 115 -15.35 14.89 -8.05
C ILE A 115 -14.90 15.56 -6.74
N TYR A 116 -15.76 15.61 -5.72
CA TYR A 116 -15.43 16.19 -4.42
C TYR A 116 -14.34 15.41 -3.69
N ALA A 117 -14.35 14.08 -3.82
CA ALA A 117 -13.31 13.23 -3.23
C ALA A 117 -11.97 13.41 -3.97
N VAL A 118 -12.00 13.54 -5.31
CA VAL A 118 -10.80 13.82 -6.11
C VAL A 118 -10.20 15.17 -5.73
N VAL A 119 -11.01 16.24 -5.69
CA VAL A 119 -10.54 17.59 -5.33
C VAL A 119 -9.94 17.58 -3.93
N ALA A 120 -10.61 16.96 -2.94
CA ALA A 120 -10.07 16.87 -1.59
C ALA A 120 -8.73 16.13 -1.51
N SER A 121 -8.55 15.04 -2.27
CA SER A 121 -7.27 14.34 -2.36
C SER A 121 -6.20 15.18 -3.08
N SER A 122 -6.59 15.92 -4.14
CA SER A 122 -5.69 16.80 -4.89
C SER A 122 -5.24 18.04 -4.10
N CYS A 123 -6.00 18.50 -3.09
CA CYS A 123 -5.62 19.61 -2.23
C CYS A 123 -4.30 19.38 -1.47
N PHE A 124 -3.85 18.14 -1.32
CA PHE A 124 -2.57 17.81 -0.70
C PHE A 124 -1.39 17.83 -1.68
N ALA A 125 -1.64 17.82 -3.00
CA ALA A 125 -0.58 17.82 -4.01
C ALA A 125 0.32 19.07 -3.98
N PRO A 126 -0.18 20.30 -3.72
CA PRO A 126 0.66 21.49 -3.60
C PRO A 126 1.69 21.41 -2.48
N LEU A 127 1.51 20.56 -1.47
CA LEU A 127 2.51 20.37 -0.40
C LEU A 127 3.84 19.83 -0.95
N CYS A 128 3.83 19.18 -2.12
CA CYS A 128 5.05 18.73 -2.79
C CYS A 128 5.98 19.89 -3.18
N TYR A 129 5.46 21.11 -3.40
CA TYR A 129 6.30 22.28 -3.71
C TYR A 129 7.19 22.72 -2.55
N LEU A 130 6.95 22.27 -1.32
CA LEU A 130 7.87 22.48 -0.19
C LEU A 130 9.24 21.87 -0.48
N ASP A 131 9.29 20.81 -1.28
CA ASP A 131 10.52 20.15 -1.70
C ASP A 131 11.30 20.94 -2.78
N CYS A 132 10.65 21.87 -3.49
CA CYS A 132 11.31 22.76 -4.43
C CYS A 132 12.04 23.93 -3.74
N SER A 133 11.84 24.12 -2.43
CA SER A 133 12.54 25.15 -1.65
C SER A 133 13.96 24.69 -1.25
N THR A 134 14.75 25.59 -0.65
CA THR A 134 16.20 25.47 -0.41
C THR A 134 16.67 24.26 0.45
N GLN A 135 15.77 23.35 0.86
CA GLN A 135 16.06 22.10 1.57
C GLN A 135 15.27 20.89 1.00
N ALA A 136 15.42 20.62 -0.30
CA ALA A 136 14.81 19.51 -1.05
C ALA A 136 15.05 18.07 -0.51
N GLY A 137 15.78 17.91 0.59
CA GLY A 137 15.91 16.62 1.29
C GLY A 137 15.04 16.52 2.53
N VAL A 138 14.73 17.65 3.18
CA VAL A 138 14.08 17.64 4.50
C VAL A 138 12.59 17.40 4.35
N ALA A 139 11.92 18.13 3.45
CA ALA A 139 10.48 17.97 3.20
C ALA A 139 10.16 16.59 2.61
N PHE A 140 10.96 16.09 1.66
CA PHE A 140 10.86 14.72 1.18
C PHE A 140 10.91 13.69 2.32
N ASN A 141 11.90 13.78 3.22
CA ASN A 141 12.01 12.86 4.35
C ASN A 141 10.82 12.97 5.31
N TRP A 142 10.23 14.15 5.50
CA TRP A 142 8.98 14.29 6.28
C TRP A 142 7.83 13.50 5.67
N PHE A 143 7.63 13.58 4.34
CA PHE A 143 6.57 12.82 3.66
C PHE A 143 6.83 11.31 3.70
N VAL A 144 8.09 10.88 3.59
CA VAL A 144 8.48 9.47 3.73
C VAL A 144 8.17 8.96 5.13
N SER A 145 8.56 9.69 6.17
CA SER A 145 8.24 9.33 7.56
C SER A 145 6.74 9.26 7.80
N LEU A 146 5.97 10.26 7.36
CA LEU A 146 4.51 10.29 7.49
C LEU A 146 3.84 9.09 6.79
N THR A 147 4.32 8.73 5.60
CA THR A 147 3.82 7.57 4.84
C THR A 147 4.14 6.26 5.55
N ASN A 148 5.35 6.13 6.11
CA ASN A 148 5.74 4.95 6.89
C ASN A 148 4.90 4.79 8.15
N THR A 149 4.72 5.87 8.93
CA THR A 149 3.86 5.87 10.13
C THR A 149 2.44 5.46 9.78
N SER A 150 1.85 6.06 8.74
CA SER A 150 0.52 5.73 8.23
C SER A 150 0.40 4.25 7.83
N GLY A 151 1.39 3.74 7.09
CA GLY A 151 1.45 2.34 6.68
C GLY A 151 1.47 1.38 7.88
N TYR A 152 2.37 1.61 8.84
CA TYR A 152 2.47 0.77 10.03
C TYR A 152 1.18 0.79 10.87
N THR A 153 0.59 1.97 11.08
CA THR A 153 -0.71 2.08 11.78
C THR A 153 -1.82 1.33 11.03
N SER A 154 -1.88 1.45 9.70
CA SER A 154 -2.85 0.71 8.89
C SER A 154 -2.70 -0.80 9.06
N TRP A 155 -1.47 -1.33 9.04
CA TRP A 155 -1.23 -2.75 9.25
C TRP A 155 -1.64 -3.23 10.64
N ILE A 156 -1.36 -2.45 11.68
CA ILE A 156 -1.79 -2.76 13.05
C ILE A 156 -3.32 -2.85 13.12
N VAL A 157 -4.04 -1.86 12.57
CA VAL A 157 -5.51 -1.86 12.53
C VAL A 157 -6.05 -3.05 11.74
N CYS A 158 -5.47 -3.37 10.58
CA CYS A 158 -5.84 -4.55 9.80
C CYS A 158 -5.66 -5.85 10.60
N CYS A 159 -4.56 -6.00 11.35
CA CYS A 159 -4.33 -7.15 12.21
C CYS A 159 -5.39 -7.23 13.34
N ILE A 160 -5.75 -6.11 13.96
CA ILE A 160 -6.81 -6.06 14.99
C ILE A 160 -8.14 -6.51 14.39
N VAL A 161 -8.56 -5.92 13.27
CA VAL A 161 -9.81 -6.27 12.58
C VAL A 161 -9.83 -7.75 12.22
N TYR A 162 -8.73 -8.27 11.69
CA TYR A 162 -8.61 -9.68 11.33
C TYR A 162 -8.71 -10.62 12.56
N LEU A 163 -8.06 -10.30 13.68
CA LEU A 163 -8.18 -11.10 14.90
C LEU A 163 -9.61 -11.10 15.45
N ARG A 164 -10.33 -9.98 15.35
CA ARG A 164 -11.74 -9.89 15.74
C ARG A 164 -12.66 -10.64 14.78
N PHE A 165 -12.42 -10.54 13.47
CA PHE A 165 -13.12 -11.33 12.45
C PHE A 165 -12.96 -12.83 12.69
N ARG A 166 -11.74 -13.29 13.04
CA ARG A 166 -11.50 -14.69 13.39
C ARG A 166 -12.30 -15.11 14.63
N LYS A 167 -12.34 -14.29 15.68
CA LYS A 167 -13.15 -14.57 16.88
C LYS A 167 -14.64 -14.66 16.56
N ALA A 168 -15.17 -13.74 15.75
CA ALA A 168 -16.57 -13.77 15.28
C ALA A 168 -16.87 -15.03 14.47
N ARG A 169 -15.98 -15.38 13.54
CA ARG A 169 -16.08 -16.61 12.73
C ARG A 169 -16.13 -17.86 13.61
N GLN A 170 -15.29 -17.94 14.64
CA GLN A 170 -15.26 -19.07 15.57
C GLN A 170 -16.55 -19.15 16.41
N ALA A 171 -17.08 -18.02 16.86
CA ALA A 171 -18.32 -17.96 17.63
C ALA A 171 -19.56 -18.35 16.80
N GLN A 172 -19.59 -18.00 15.51
CA GLN A 172 -20.73 -18.24 14.61
C GLN A 172 -20.59 -19.51 13.74
N GLY A 173 -19.46 -20.23 13.82
CA GLY A 173 -19.24 -21.47 13.07
C GLY A 173 -19.06 -21.30 11.54
N VAL A 174 -18.87 -20.08 11.04
CA VAL A 174 -18.76 -19.80 9.60
C VAL A 174 -17.44 -20.34 9.03
N THR A 175 -17.47 -20.98 7.86
CA THR A 175 -16.25 -21.44 7.17
C THR A 175 -15.81 -20.46 6.10
N VAL A 176 -14.49 -20.23 5.97
CA VAL A 176 -13.95 -19.37 4.89
C VAL A 176 -13.23 -20.19 3.84
N PRO A 177 -13.32 -19.83 2.54
CA PRO A 177 -12.72 -20.60 1.45
C PRO A 177 -11.18 -20.71 1.48
N TYR A 178 -10.51 -19.78 2.15
CA TYR A 178 -9.05 -19.72 2.20
C TYR A 178 -8.56 -19.54 3.64
N THR A 179 -7.71 -20.45 4.11
CA THR A 179 -7.03 -20.37 5.40
C THR A 179 -5.53 -20.46 5.20
N SER A 180 -4.78 -19.60 5.89
CA SER A 180 -3.32 -19.68 5.90
C SER A 180 -2.85 -20.63 7.01
N LYS A 181 -1.82 -21.43 6.72
CA LYS A 181 -1.30 -22.49 7.59
C LYS A 181 -0.73 -21.98 8.93
N ILE A 182 -0.29 -20.72 8.99
CA ILE A 182 0.41 -20.12 10.15
C ILE A 182 -0.56 -19.35 11.06
N GLN A 183 -1.86 -19.38 10.77
CA GLN A 183 -2.87 -18.64 11.51
C GLN A 183 -3.28 -19.41 12.79
N PRO A 184 -3.27 -18.80 14.00
CA PRO A 184 -3.39 -17.36 14.28
C PRO A 184 -2.08 -16.64 14.60
N TYR A 185 -0.99 -17.36 14.84
CA TYR A 185 0.26 -16.78 15.32
C TYR A 185 0.79 -15.71 14.37
N ALA A 186 0.63 -15.90 13.06
CA ALA A 186 0.98 -14.89 12.06
C ALA A 186 0.34 -13.52 12.33
N GLY A 187 -0.94 -13.46 12.74
CA GLY A 187 -1.63 -12.20 13.01
C GLY A 187 -1.06 -11.43 14.21
N TRP A 188 -0.71 -12.15 15.27
CA TRP A 188 -0.09 -11.56 16.46
C TRP A 188 1.36 -11.13 16.22
N ILE A 189 2.14 -11.96 15.52
CA ILE A 189 3.52 -11.64 15.15
C ILE A 189 3.54 -10.40 14.25
N CYS A 190 2.70 -10.33 13.22
CA CYS A 190 2.61 -9.15 12.36
C CYS A 190 2.25 -7.90 13.16
N MET A 191 1.25 -7.98 14.05
CA MET A 191 0.86 -6.84 14.89
C MET A 191 2.02 -6.35 15.75
N PHE A 192 2.71 -7.26 16.43
CA PHE A 192 3.87 -6.94 17.26
C PHE A 192 4.99 -6.31 16.43
N THR A 193 5.33 -6.91 15.29
CA THR A 193 6.39 -6.39 14.41
C THR A 193 6.06 -4.98 13.90
N PHE A 194 4.85 -4.74 13.39
CA PHE A 194 4.47 -3.41 12.92
C PHE A 194 4.37 -2.38 14.06
N PHE A 195 3.99 -2.81 15.26
CA PHE A 195 4.02 -1.97 16.46
C PHE A 195 5.44 -1.57 16.84
N VAL A 196 6.39 -2.51 16.85
CA VAL A 196 7.81 -2.23 17.08
C VAL A 196 8.37 -1.32 15.99
N LEU A 197 8.07 -1.58 14.71
CA LEU A 197 8.51 -0.74 13.59
C LEU A 197 7.96 0.69 13.69
N LEU A 198 6.71 0.86 14.15
CA LEU A 198 6.12 2.17 14.40
C LEU A 198 6.90 2.95 15.47
N LEU A 199 7.29 2.29 16.56
CA LEU A 199 8.09 2.92 17.61
C LEU A 199 9.52 3.21 17.14
N CYS A 200 10.14 2.27 16.44
CA CYS A 200 11.52 2.39 15.94
C CYS A 200 11.67 3.37 14.76
N ASN A 201 10.58 3.77 14.09
CA ASN A 201 10.64 4.64 12.93
C ASN A 201 11.33 5.99 13.22
N GLY A 202 11.21 6.51 14.45
CA GLY A 202 11.91 7.72 14.92
C GLY A 202 13.02 7.47 15.92
N PHE A 203 13.57 6.26 15.98
CA PHE A 203 14.65 5.92 16.93
C PHE A 203 15.89 6.82 16.77
N THR A 204 16.18 7.29 15.56
CA THR A 204 17.31 8.19 15.27
C THR A 204 17.24 9.51 16.04
N VAL A 205 16.04 9.96 16.42
CA VAL A 205 15.83 11.19 17.21
C VAL A 205 16.25 10.99 18.67
N PHE A 206 16.26 9.76 19.17
CA PHE A 206 16.64 9.43 20.55
C PHE A 206 18.13 9.15 20.74
N TYR A 207 18.94 9.29 19.68
CA TYR A 207 20.39 9.13 19.79
C TYR A 207 21.00 10.33 20.53
N PRO A 208 21.94 10.11 21.47
CA PRO A 208 22.53 11.20 22.26
C PRO A 208 23.17 12.25 21.33
N GLY A 209 22.75 13.52 21.49
CA GLY A 209 23.23 14.65 20.69
C GLY A 209 22.44 14.96 19.40
N GLN A 210 21.42 14.17 19.04
CA GLN A 210 20.61 14.36 17.82
C GLN A 210 19.13 14.70 18.11
N PHE A 211 18.77 14.87 19.39
CA PHE A 211 17.40 15.20 19.77
C PHE A 211 17.06 16.63 19.34
N THR A 212 16.20 16.75 18.34
CA THR A 212 15.62 18.02 17.91
C THR A 212 14.10 17.94 18.00
N ALA A 213 13.46 18.93 18.61
CA ALA A 213 12.00 18.98 18.74
C ALA A 213 11.29 18.92 17.37
N SER A 214 11.87 19.53 16.34
CA SER A 214 11.38 19.43 14.96
C SER A 214 11.45 17.98 14.45
N GLY A 215 12.58 17.29 14.60
CA GLY A 215 12.77 15.90 14.18
C GLY A 215 11.83 14.91 14.88
N PHE A 216 11.58 15.12 16.18
CA PHE A 216 10.60 14.32 16.92
C PHE A 216 9.18 14.53 16.40
N LEU A 217 8.76 15.80 16.28
CA LEU A 217 7.43 16.14 15.80
C LEU A 217 7.20 15.67 14.37
N THR A 218 8.17 15.85 13.46
CA THR A 218 8.01 15.46 12.05
C THR A 218 7.97 13.96 11.86
N THR A 219 8.71 13.19 12.68
CA THR A 219 8.75 11.73 12.54
C THR A 219 7.52 11.06 13.16
N TYR A 220 6.99 11.62 14.26
CA TYR A 220 5.83 11.05 14.94
C TYR A 220 4.50 11.72 14.60
N LEU A 221 4.47 12.76 13.75
CA LEU A 221 3.26 13.52 13.38
C LEU A 221 2.11 12.64 12.89
N GLY A 222 2.42 11.50 12.25
CA GLY A 222 1.42 10.58 11.74
C GLY A 222 0.54 9.94 12.83
N ILE A 223 1.07 9.74 14.05
CA ILE A 223 0.33 9.13 15.18
C ILE A 223 -0.78 10.07 15.69
N PRO A 224 -0.50 11.32 16.12
CA PRO A 224 -1.55 12.23 16.56
C PRO A 224 -2.50 12.59 15.42
N LEU A 225 -2.03 12.64 14.17
CA LEU A 225 -2.93 12.85 13.02
C LEU A 225 -3.93 11.70 12.86
N PHE A 226 -3.47 10.45 12.96
CA PHE A 226 -4.35 9.27 12.95
C PHE A 226 -5.35 9.32 14.11
N LEU A 227 -4.88 9.62 15.33
CA LEU A 227 -5.76 9.74 16.49
C LEU A 227 -6.77 10.86 16.31
N ALA A 228 -6.37 12.01 15.76
CA ALA A 228 -7.27 13.13 15.47
C ALA A 228 -8.35 12.74 14.47
N PHE A 229 -8.02 12.03 13.39
CA PHE A 229 -9.02 11.52 12.45
C PHE A 229 -9.93 10.46 13.08
N TYR A 230 -9.35 9.54 13.85
CA TYR A 230 -10.12 8.48 14.51
C TYR A 230 -11.09 9.03 15.56
N PHE A 231 -10.61 9.88 16.46
CA PHE A 231 -11.43 10.53 17.48
C PHE A 231 -12.37 11.58 16.88
N GLY A 232 -11.96 12.32 15.86
CA GLY A 232 -12.82 13.24 15.12
C GLY A 232 -14.01 12.52 14.48
N HIS A 233 -13.77 11.38 13.84
CA HIS A 233 -14.83 10.50 13.34
C HIS A 233 -15.69 9.96 14.50
N ARG A 234 -15.06 9.52 15.60
CA ARG A 234 -15.77 8.99 16.78
C ARG A 234 -16.70 10.01 17.43
N LEU A 235 -16.28 11.26 17.54
CA LEU A 235 -17.03 12.34 18.18
C LEU A 235 -18.20 12.84 17.32
N THR A 236 -18.11 12.68 15.99
CA THR A 236 -19.13 13.13 15.04
C THR A 236 -20.11 12.00 14.68
N ILE A 237 -19.72 11.11 13.78
CA ILE A 237 -20.57 10.06 13.20
C ILE A 237 -20.51 8.78 14.03
N GLY A 238 -19.32 8.45 14.54
CA GLY A 238 -19.02 7.23 15.28
C GLY A 238 -19.67 7.12 16.66
N ARG A 239 -20.30 8.18 17.16
CA ARG A 239 -20.90 8.24 18.50
C ARG A 239 -22.09 7.29 18.65
N LYS A 240 -22.80 7.03 17.54
CA LYS A 240 -23.93 6.09 17.49
C LYS A 240 -23.52 4.62 17.54
N TYR A 241 -22.28 4.29 17.20
CA TYR A 241 -21.82 2.91 17.11
C TYR A 241 -21.08 2.47 18.39
N ARG A 242 -21.28 1.21 18.81
CA ARG A 242 -20.53 0.63 19.93
C ARG A 242 -19.03 0.62 19.62
N TRP A 243 -18.18 0.75 20.64
CA TRP A 243 -16.72 0.69 20.48
C TRP A 243 -16.27 -0.65 19.87
N ALA A 244 -17.01 -1.70 20.20
CA ALA A 244 -16.75 -3.06 19.78
C ALA A 244 -18.07 -3.83 19.79
N TYR A 245 -18.47 -4.40 18.64
CA TYR A 245 -19.53 -5.40 18.61
C TYR A 245 -19.05 -6.69 19.28
N LYS A 246 -19.98 -7.40 19.94
CA LYS A 246 -19.68 -8.73 20.44
C LYS A 246 -19.44 -9.68 19.26
N PRO A 247 -18.57 -10.70 19.37
CA PRO A 247 -18.28 -11.61 18.27
C PRO A 247 -19.52 -12.25 17.65
N GLU A 248 -20.58 -12.47 18.43
CA GLU A 248 -21.84 -13.07 17.99
C GLU A 248 -22.73 -12.10 17.22
N GLU A 249 -22.59 -10.80 17.45
CA GLU A 249 -23.40 -9.72 16.83
C GLU A 249 -22.79 -9.21 15.51
N VAL A 250 -21.59 -9.67 15.14
CA VAL A 250 -20.92 -9.25 13.90
C VAL A 250 -21.65 -9.86 12.71
N ASP A 251 -22.10 -9.02 11.77
CA ASP A 251 -22.70 -9.50 10.54
C ASP A 251 -21.66 -10.14 9.62
N LEU A 252 -21.77 -11.45 9.43
CA LEU A 252 -20.93 -12.27 8.54
C LEU A 252 -21.71 -12.85 7.36
N VAL A 253 -23.00 -12.51 7.20
CA VAL A 253 -23.92 -13.16 6.24
C VAL A 253 -24.34 -12.20 5.14
N THR A 254 -24.52 -10.92 5.44
CA THR A 254 -24.95 -9.92 4.44
C THR A 254 -23.95 -9.82 3.28
N GLY A 255 -24.46 -9.91 2.05
CA GLY A 255 -23.67 -9.84 0.82
C GLY A 255 -22.86 -11.09 0.47
N VAL A 256 -22.90 -12.14 1.30
CA VAL A 256 -22.19 -13.40 0.99
C VAL A 256 -22.81 -14.13 -0.21
N GLU A 257 -24.12 -14.04 -0.37
CA GLU A 257 -24.84 -14.65 -1.50
C GLU A 257 -24.42 -14.03 -2.84
N GLU A 258 -24.37 -12.71 -2.94
CA GLU A 258 -23.90 -12.00 -4.14
C GLU A 258 -22.45 -12.40 -4.48
N VAL A 259 -21.58 -12.45 -3.46
CA VAL A 259 -20.17 -12.86 -3.62
C VAL A 259 -20.05 -14.33 -4.07
N ASN A 260 -20.94 -15.21 -3.59
CA ASN A 260 -20.98 -16.61 -4.00
C ASN A 260 -21.48 -16.74 -5.45
N ALA A 261 -22.56 -16.05 -5.80
CA ALA A 261 -23.11 -16.05 -7.15
C ALA A 261 -22.08 -15.55 -8.19
N ASP A 262 -21.36 -14.47 -7.87
CA ASP A 262 -20.25 -13.98 -8.69
C ASP A 262 -19.14 -15.04 -8.85
N ALA A 263 -18.74 -15.69 -7.76
CA ALA A 263 -17.71 -16.73 -7.80
C ALA A 263 -18.13 -17.94 -8.64
N GLU A 264 -19.40 -18.34 -8.56
CA GLU A 264 -19.97 -19.40 -9.38
C GLU A 264 -20.02 -19.02 -10.86
N MET A 265 -20.48 -17.80 -11.17
CA MET A 265 -20.50 -17.27 -12.54
C MET A 265 -19.11 -17.35 -13.17
N TRP A 266 -18.09 -16.86 -12.47
CA TRP A 266 -16.71 -16.92 -12.96
C TRP A 266 -16.20 -18.35 -13.13
N THR A 267 -16.56 -19.26 -12.23
CA THR A 267 -16.17 -20.67 -12.33
C THR A 267 -16.82 -21.34 -13.55
N ARG A 268 -18.08 -21.03 -13.84
CA ARG A 268 -18.77 -21.50 -15.05
C ARG A 268 -18.11 -20.98 -16.31
N LEU A 269 -17.81 -19.67 -16.38
CA LEU A 269 -17.11 -19.06 -17.51
C LEU A 269 -15.72 -19.68 -17.74
N GLU A 270 -14.95 -19.94 -16.68
CA GLU A 270 -13.65 -20.62 -16.77
C GLU A 270 -13.78 -22.05 -17.33
N MET A 271 -14.81 -22.80 -16.92
CA MET A 271 -15.06 -24.15 -17.44
C MET A 271 -15.44 -24.13 -18.92
N THR A 272 -16.27 -23.17 -19.34
CA THR A 272 -16.63 -22.98 -20.75
C THR A 272 -15.42 -22.56 -21.59
N GLU A 273 -14.61 -21.60 -21.13
CA GLU A 273 -13.37 -21.19 -21.80
C GLU A 273 -12.38 -22.38 -21.91
N GLN A 274 -12.27 -23.23 -20.89
CA GLN A 274 -11.41 -24.41 -20.91
C GLN A 274 -11.90 -25.51 -21.86
N GLN A 275 -13.21 -25.74 -21.92
CA GLN A 275 -13.81 -26.67 -22.89
C GLN A 275 -13.58 -26.21 -24.34
N GLN A 276 -13.63 -24.89 -24.58
CA GLN A 276 -13.37 -24.31 -25.90
C GLN A 276 -11.89 -24.32 -26.28
N ARG A 277 -10.96 -24.25 -25.32
CA ARG A 277 -9.53 -24.04 -25.62
C ARG A 277 -8.78 -25.26 -26.15
N GLY A 278 -9.32 -26.48 -26.03
CA GLY A 278 -8.59 -27.69 -26.43
C GLY A 278 -7.25 -27.88 -25.71
N SER A 279 -6.63 -29.05 -25.84
CA SER A 279 -5.37 -29.39 -25.16
C SER A 279 -4.20 -28.54 -25.68
N THR A 280 -3.93 -27.39 -25.06
CA THR A 280 -2.70 -26.63 -25.31
C THR A 280 -1.49 -27.27 -24.64
N ASN A 281 -0.37 -27.35 -25.36
CA ASN A 281 0.90 -27.92 -24.91
C ASN A 281 1.32 -27.42 -23.50
N PRO A 282 1.75 -28.33 -22.59
CA PRO A 282 2.04 -28.00 -21.20
C PRO A 282 3.14 -26.95 -21.02
N VAL A 283 4.10 -26.89 -21.96
CA VAL A 283 5.21 -25.93 -21.95
C VAL A 283 4.72 -24.49 -22.17
N TRP A 284 3.84 -24.27 -23.13
CA TRP A 284 3.26 -22.95 -23.40
C TRP A 284 2.36 -22.47 -22.24
N ARG A 285 1.77 -23.40 -21.50
CA ARG A 285 0.98 -23.11 -20.29
C ARG A 285 1.85 -22.63 -19.13
N VAL A 286 3.07 -23.17 -18.98
CA VAL A 286 4.03 -22.73 -17.96
C VAL A 286 4.61 -21.36 -18.31
N ILE A 287 5.00 -21.15 -19.58
CA ILE A 287 5.56 -19.87 -20.04
C ILE A 287 4.51 -18.76 -19.91
N SER A 288 3.28 -18.98 -20.39
CA SER A 288 2.21 -17.97 -20.25
C SER A 288 1.82 -17.71 -18.79
N ALA A 289 1.89 -18.70 -17.90
CA ALA A 289 1.56 -18.53 -16.48
C ALA A 289 2.62 -17.76 -15.68
N ILE A 290 3.84 -17.62 -16.20
CA ILE A 290 4.89 -16.76 -15.64
C ILE A 290 4.66 -15.30 -16.03
N TRP A 291 4.09 -15.06 -17.23
CA TRP A 291 3.89 -13.74 -17.80
C TRP A 291 2.48 -13.15 -17.59
N GLN A 292 1.48 -13.97 -17.22
CA GLN A 292 0.14 -13.54 -16.78
C GLN A 292 0.02 -13.52 -15.25
#